data_AF-A0A1G1AF34-F1
#
_entry.id   AF-A0A1G1AF34-F1
#
_cell.length_a   1.000
_cell.length_b   1.000
_cell.length_c   1.000
_cell.angle_alpha   90.00
_cell.angle_beta   90.00
_cell.angle_gamma   90.00
#
_symmetry.space_group_name_H-M   'P 1'
#
loop_
_entity.id
_entity.type
_entity.pdbx_description
1 polymer ?
#
loop_
_entity_poly.entity_id
_entity_poly.type
_entity_poly.pdbx_seq_one_letter_code
_entity_poly.pdbx_strand_id
1 'polypeptide(L)'
;MSRLFVSLLLVVTIFSTTYAGEVKFKPKSPELQAANQLYLQNKYDEALTAYRKIMDSTKDTYVLRQSSSMLAEVLIYKASQTDSPSEREKYLKEAVYICNKVRMIGDIWFGKAVVMLAHACLIQGDRDAANSMIEKHKHLFKELDTELHDKRKIEEDLIQLSPMAESRYILAVLMQEEAEKLLRESKDLEKAKELLIGQETPVGKRTTGALQHFVNINVRYAKCPWAEDSGKRADQIKKILTDNFGAMQIQVKK
;
A
#
# COMPACT_ATOMS: atom_id res chain seq x y z
N MET A 1 17.46 25.43 -11.13
CA MET A 1 17.86 24.23 -11.89
C MET A 1 17.37 23.04 -11.07
N SER A 2 16.38 22.22 -11.44
CA SER A 2 16.25 21.43 -12.67
C SER A 2 14.78 21.06 -12.94
N ARG A 3 14.18 21.62 -13.99
CA ARG A 3 12.89 21.18 -14.55
C ARG A 3 13.11 20.06 -15.59
N LEU A 4 13.75 18.96 -15.20
CA LEU A 4 14.11 17.86 -16.12
C LEU A 4 13.65 16.47 -15.66
N PHE A 5 12.84 16.37 -14.60
CA PHE A 5 12.42 15.10 -14.00
C PHE A 5 10.99 14.63 -14.34
N VAL A 6 10.33 15.26 -15.32
CA VAL A 6 8.92 14.95 -15.67
C VAL A 6 8.79 13.77 -16.67
N SER A 7 9.88 13.14 -17.11
CA SER A 7 9.80 12.17 -18.23
C SER A 7 10.28 10.75 -17.95
N LEU A 8 10.28 10.29 -16.69
CA LEU A 8 10.48 8.86 -16.37
C LEU A 8 9.20 8.11 -15.95
N LEU A 9 8.02 8.70 -16.17
CA LEU A 9 6.74 7.99 -16.25
C LEU A 9 6.38 7.79 -17.74
N LEU A 10 7.28 7.16 -18.49
CA LEU A 10 7.03 6.85 -19.90
C LEU A 10 6.09 5.64 -19.97
N VAL A 11 4.87 5.94 -20.44
CA VAL A 11 3.90 5.03 -21.06
C VAL A 11 3.36 3.94 -20.13
N VAL A 12 2.35 4.30 -19.34
CA VAL A 12 1.32 3.35 -18.91
C VAL A 12 0.50 2.99 -20.15
N THR A 13 0.99 2.05 -20.97
CA THR A 13 0.16 1.46 -22.03
C THR A 13 -1.00 0.76 -21.34
N ILE A 14 -2.21 1.24 -21.62
CA ILE A 14 -3.46 0.73 -21.08
C ILE A 14 -3.69 -0.63 -21.72
N PHE A 15 -3.31 -1.70 -21.03
CA PHE A 15 -3.96 -2.98 -21.24
C PHE A 15 -5.19 -2.98 -20.34
N SER A 16 -6.39 -2.95 -20.95
CA SER A 16 -7.59 -3.40 -20.27
C SER A 16 -7.49 -4.91 -20.09
N THR A 17 -6.65 -5.36 -19.18
CA THR A 17 -6.57 -6.76 -18.80
C THR A 17 -7.83 -7.09 -18.01
N THR A 18 -8.78 -7.73 -18.68
CA THR A 18 -9.88 -8.45 -18.04
C THR A 18 -9.26 -9.35 -16.96
N TYR A 19 -9.76 -9.25 -15.72
CA TYR A 19 -9.36 -10.15 -14.64
C TYR A 19 -9.62 -11.59 -15.09
N ALA A 20 -8.56 -12.39 -15.23
CA ALA A 20 -8.63 -13.69 -15.89
C ALA A 20 -8.19 -14.85 -14.99
N GLY A 21 -7.87 -14.61 -13.71
CA GLY A 21 -7.20 -15.61 -12.89
C GLY A 21 -7.94 -15.98 -11.62
N GLU A 22 -8.24 -17.26 -11.43
CA GLU A 22 -8.32 -17.83 -10.08
C GLU A 22 -7.01 -17.53 -9.35
N VAL A 23 -7.06 -17.06 -8.09
CA VAL A 23 -5.85 -17.01 -7.25
C VAL A 23 -5.40 -18.45 -6.97
N LYS A 24 -4.42 -18.94 -7.75
CA LYS A 24 -3.82 -20.28 -7.60
C LYS A 24 -2.60 -20.18 -6.70
N PHE A 25 -2.75 -20.56 -5.43
CA PHE A 25 -1.61 -20.78 -4.55
C PHE A 25 -1.01 -22.16 -4.86
N LYS A 26 0.12 -22.20 -5.55
CA LYS A 26 0.89 -23.44 -5.77
C LYS A 26 1.82 -23.73 -4.59
N PRO A 27 2.21 -25.00 -4.36
CA PRO A 27 2.83 -25.41 -3.10
C PRO A 27 4.21 -24.78 -2.89
N LYS A 28 4.34 -24.11 -1.73
CA LYS A 28 5.48 -24.02 -0.80
C LYS A 28 6.87 -24.36 -1.38
N SER A 29 7.50 -23.43 -2.12
CA SER A 29 8.97 -23.43 -2.22
C SER A 29 9.52 -23.17 -0.80
N PRO A 30 10.32 -24.09 -0.22
CA PRO A 30 10.88 -23.90 1.12
C PRO A 30 11.68 -22.60 1.23
N GLU A 31 12.40 -22.22 0.17
CA GLU A 31 13.16 -20.97 0.10
C GLU A 31 12.23 -19.75 0.18
N LEU A 32 11.12 -19.77 -0.58
CA LEU A 32 10.13 -18.71 -0.55
C LEU A 32 9.44 -18.61 0.81
N GLN A 33 9.16 -19.74 1.45
CA GLN A 33 8.61 -19.75 2.80
C GLN A 33 9.59 -19.17 3.82
N ALA A 34 10.86 -19.53 3.74
CA ALA A 34 11.90 -18.97 4.60
C ALA A 34 12.03 -17.45 4.40
N ALA A 35 12.03 -16.99 3.15
CA ALA A 35 12.07 -15.56 2.84
C ALA A 35 10.84 -14.81 3.38
N ASN A 36 9.64 -15.37 3.22
CA ASN A 36 8.40 -14.81 3.79
C ASN A 36 8.44 -14.81 5.32
N GLN A 37 9.06 -15.81 5.95
CA GLN A 37 9.18 -15.84 7.41
C GLN A 37 10.10 -14.73 7.93
N LEU A 38 11.21 -14.45 7.23
CA LEU A 38 12.08 -13.31 7.54
C LEU A 38 11.33 -11.99 7.43
N TYR A 39 10.53 -11.86 6.36
CA TYR A 39 9.66 -10.70 6.14
C TYR A 39 8.66 -10.49 7.28
N LEU A 40 7.95 -11.54 7.71
CA LEU A 40 7.00 -11.49 8.82
C LEU A 40 7.67 -11.20 10.18
N GLN A 41 8.96 -11.46 10.31
CA GLN A 41 9.77 -11.11 11.48
C GLN A 41 10.36 -9.70 11.39
N ASN A 42 9.97 -8.90 10.39
CA ASN A 42 10.51 -7.57 10.09
C ASN A 42 12.03 -7.56 9.80
N LYS A 43 12.60 -8.70 9.41
CA LYS A 43 14.02 -8.84 9.07
C LYS A 43 14.25 -8.50 7.59
N TYR A 44 13.98 -7.25 7.24
CA TYR A 44 13.87 -6.81 5.86
C TYR A 44 15.16 -6.92 5.05
N ASP A 45 16.34 -6.71 5.66
CA ASP A 45 17.62 -6.86 4.96
C ASP A 45 17.92 -8.33 4.58
N GLU A 46 17.58 -9.25 5.49
CA GLU A 46 17.71 -10.69 5.27
C GLU A 46 16.68 -11.18 4.24
N ALA A 47 15.43 -10.71 4.35
CA ALA A 47 14.37 -11.01 3.40
C ALA A 47 14.73 -10.53 1.98
N LEU A 48 15.24 -9.31 1.84
CA LEU A 48 15.70 -8.76 0.56
C LEU A 48 16.77 -9.63 -0.09
N THR A 49 17.76 -10.07 0.69
CA THR A 49 18.81 -10.97 0.21
C THR A 49 18.23 -12.32 -0.22
N ALA A 50 17.32 -12.89 0.57
CA ALA A 50 16.69 -14.17 0.27
C ALA A 50 15.84 -14.11 -1.01
N TYR A 51 15.03 -13.05 -1.20
CA TYR A 51 14.21 -12.91 -2.40
C TYR A 51 15.06 -12.75 -3.67
N ARG A 52 16.15 -11.97 -3.64
CA ARG A 52 17.07 -11.86 -4.77
C ARG A 52 17.67 -13.22 -5.14
N LYS A 53 18.13 -13.99 -4.14
CA LYS A 53 18.65 -15.34 -4.37
C LYS A 53 17.62 -16.26 -5.04
N ILE A 54 16.36 -16.22 -4.59
CA ILE A 54 15.28 -16.99 -5.21
C ILE A 54 15.12 -16.61 -6.68
N MET A 55 15.08 -15.30 -6.97
CA MET A 55 14.93 -14.80 -8.34
C MET A 55 16.05 -15.25 -9.28
N ASP A 56 17.26 -15.42 -8.76
CA ASP A 56 18.40 -15.91 -9.55
C ASP A 56 18.37 -17.44 -9.74
N SER A 57 17.76 -18.19 -8.81
CA SER A 57 17.87 -19.65 -8.77
C SER A 57 16.68 -20.41 -9.37
N THR A 58 15.49 -19.82 -9.41
CA THR A 58 14.28 -20.52 -9.87
C THR A 58 13.86 -20.14 -11.28
N LYS A 59 13.30 -21.10 -12.02
CA LYS A 59 12.60 -20.88 -13.30
C LYS A 59 11.08 -20.99 -13.17
N ASP A 60 10.58 -21.31 -11.97
CA ASP A 60 9.15 -21.39 -11.72
C ASP A 60 8.55 -19.98 -11.74
N THR A 61 7.71 -19.72 -12.75
CA THR A 61 7.10 -18.41 -12.98
C THR A 61 6.19 -17.96 -11.84
N TYR A 62 5.57 -18.89 -11.10
CA TYR A 62 4.75 -18.55 -9.94
C TYR A 62 5.63 -18.07 -8.78
N VAL A 63 6.67 -18.85 -8.45
CA VAL A 63 7.65 -18.50 -7.41
C VAL A 63 8.34 -17.17 -7.75
N LEU A 64 8.70 -16.96 -9.02
CA LEU A 64 9.29 -15.70 -9.49
C LEU A 64 8.36 -14.51 -9.29
N ARG A 65 7.07 -14.63 -9.64
CA ARG A 65 6.13 -13.50 -9.51
C ARG A 65 5.83 -13.16 -8.06
N GLN A 66 5.66 -14.16 -7.21
CA GLN A 66 5.49 -13.95 -5.78
C GLN A 66 6.74 -13.32 -5.15
N SER A 67 7.92 -13.91 -5.36
CA SER A 67 9.18 -13.37 -4.83
C SER A 67 9.49 -11.96 -5.36
N SER A 68 9.22 -11.69 -6.63
CA SER A 68 9.34 -10.36 -7.23
C SER A 68 8.45 -9.34 -6.51
N SER A 69 7.18 -9.69 -6.27
CA SER A 69 6.24 -8.79 -5.60
C SER A 69 6.67 -8.49 -4.16
N MET A 70 7.10 -9.52 -3.43
CA MET A 70 7.59 -9.36 -2.06
C MET A 70 8.90 -8.57 -2.00
N LEU A 71 9.83 -8.79 -2.95
CA LEU A 71 11.05 -8.01 -3.07
C LEU A 71 10.73 -6.53 -3.32
N ALA A 72 9.79 -6.23 -4.23
CA ALA A 72 9.37 -4.86 -4.49
C ALA A 72 8.84 -4.16 -3.22
N GLU A 73 8.04 -4.86 -2.41
CA GLU A 73 7.53 -4.32 -1.14
C GLU A 73 8.65 -4.03 -0.14
N VAL A 74 9.61 -4.95 0.00
CA VAL A 74 10.79 -4.71 0.85
C VAL A 74 11.63 -3.53 0.35
N LEU A 75 11.81 -3.40 -0.97
CA LEU A 75 12.52 -2.26 -1.57
C LEU A 75 11.80 -0.93 -1.32
N ILE A 76 10.47 -0.90 -1.41
CA ILE A 76 9.66 0.29 -1.09
C ILE A 76 9.78 0.64 0.38
N TYR A 77 9.70 -0.34 1.28
CA TYR A 77 9.93 -0.13 2.71
C TYR A 77 11.32 0.46 2.95
N LYS A 78 12.39 -0.13 2.40
CA LYS A 78 13.76 0.39 2.49
C LYS A 78 13.87 1.81 1.97
N ALA A 79 13.26 2.11 0.81
CA ALA A 79 13.24 3.46 0.24
C ALA A 79 12.58 4.48 1.19
N SER A 80 11.48 4.11 1.86
CA SER A 80 10.79 4.97 2.83
C SER A 80 11.61 5.30 4.08
N GLN A 81 12.53 4.42 4.46
CA GLN A 81 13.38 4.55 5.66
C GLN A 81 14.76 5.15 5.32
N THR A 82 15.05 5.40 4.04
CA THR A 82 16.37 5.86 3.59
C THR A 82 16.40 7.38 3.47
N ASP A 83 17.24 8.03 4.27
CA ASP A 83 17.47 9.47 4.20
C ASP A 83 18.28 9.88 2.97
N SER A 84 19.25 9.04 2.58
CA SER A 84 20.12 9.27 1.42
C SER A 84 19.31 9.29 0.11
N PRO A 85 19.23 10.43 -0.59
CA PRO A 85 18.45 10.50 -1.84
C PRO A 85 18.96 9.56 -2.92
N SER A 86 20.28 9.35 -3.00
CA SER A 86 20.90 8.47 -3.99
C SER A 86 20.58 7.00 -3.74
N GLU A 87 20.62 6.55 -2.48
CA GLU A 87 20.28 5.16 -2.14
C GLU A 87 18.79 4.89 -2.23
N ARG A 88 17.96 5.84 -1.77
CA ARG A 88 16.50 5.78 -1.96
C ARG A 88 16.13 5.62 -3.43
N GLU A 89 16.76 6.38 -4.32
CA GLU A 89 16.52 6.28 -5.76
C GLU A 89 16.91 4.90 -6.33
N LYS A 90 17.98 4.26 -5.82
CA LYS A 90 18.34 2.89 -6.25
C LYS A 90 17.24 1.89 -5.91
N TYR A 91 16.74 1.93 -4.67
CA TYR A 91 15.65 1.06 -4.23
C TYR A 91 14.37 1.29 -5.05
N LEU A 92 14.01 2.56 -5.27
CA LEU A 92 12.82 2.91 -6.07
C LEU A 92 12.94 2.43 -7.51
N LYS A 93 14.09 2.63 -8.18
CA LYS A 93 14.29 2.17 -9.55
C LYS A 93 14.14 0.66 -9.68
N GLU A 94 14.73 -0.10 -8.76
CA GLU A 94 14.61 -1.56 -8.75
C GLU A 94 13.16 -2.00 -8.49
N ALA A 95 12.48 -1.41 -7.50
CA ALA A 95 11.08 -1.72 -7.20
C ALA A 95 10.15 -1.44 -8.40
N VAL A 96 10.30 -0.27 -9.04
CA VAL A 96 9.53 0.12 -10.22
C VAL A 96 9.78 -0.82 -11.39
N TYR A 97 11.04 -1.21 -11.62
CA TYR A 97 11.38 -2.17 -12.67
C TYR A 97 10.70 -3.52 -12.44
N ILE A 98 10.75 -4.03 -11.21
CA ILE A 98 10.12 -5.30 -10.84
C ILE A 98 8.59 -5.22 -11.00
N CYS A 99 7.95 -4.17 -10.47
CA CYS A 99 6.49 -4.01 -10.55
C CYS A 99 6.00 -3.93 -12.00
N ASN A 100 6.76 -3.27 -12.88
CA ASN A 100 6.44 -3.21 -14.31
C ASN A 100 6.48 -4.57 -15.00
N LYS A 101 7.31 -5.51 -14.54
CA LYS A 101 7.29 -6.90 -15.03
C LYS A 101 6.15 -7.71 -14.46
N VAL A 102 5.84 -7.55 -13.18
CA VAL A 102 4.83 -8.35 -12.47
C VAL A 102 3.40 -8.07 -12.99
N ARG A 103 3.12 -6.81 -13.39
CA ARG A 103 1.78 -6.33 -13.78
C ARG A 103 1.25 -6.83 -15.14
N MET A 104 1.83 -7.88 -15.72
CA MET A 104 1.38 -8.41 -17.01
C MET A 104 0.19 -9.37 -16.91
N ILE A 105 -0.16 -9.85 -15.71
CA ILE A 105 -1.23 -10.83 -15.48
C ILE A 105 -2.13 -10.28 -14.37
N GLY A 106 -3.42 -10.05 -14.65
CA GLY A 106 -4.38 -9.49 -13.70
C GLY A 106 -4.76 -10.47 -12.60
N ASP A 107 -3.92 -10.58 -11.57
CA ASP A 107 -4.13 -11.35 -10.34
C ASP A 107 -3.69 -10.56 -9.10
N ILE A 108 -3.58 -11.22 -7.94
CA ILE A 108 -3.15 -10.56 -6.69
C ILE A 108 -1.77 -9.89 -6.81
N TRP A 109 -0.84 -10.47 -7.57
CA TRP A 109 0.51 -9.93 -7.73
C TRP A 109 0.50 -8.68 -8.61
N PHE A 110 -0.38 -8.62 -9.62
CA PHE A 110 -0.68 -7.35 -10.30
C PHE A 110 -1.19 -6.30 -9.31
N GLY A 111 -2.14 -6.68 -8.46
CA GLY A 111 -2.68 -5.79 -7.43
C GLY A 111 -1.56 -5.19 -6.57
N LYS A 112 -0.68 -6.04 -6.01
CA LYS A 112 0.49 -5.62 -5.23
C LYS A 112 1.45 -4.74 -6.03
N ALA A 113 1.74 -5.07 -7.29
CA ALA A 113 2.60 -4.25 -8.13
C ALA A 113 2.06 -2.83 -8.33
N VAL A 114 0.73 -2.67 -8.51
CA VAL A 114 0.11 -1.34 -8.67
C VAL A 114 0.23 -0.50 -7.40
N VAL A 115 -0.07 -1.08 -6.22
CA VAL A 115 0.04 -0.34 -4.95
C VAL A 115 1.50 -0.01 -4.59
N MET A 116 2.46 -0.86 -4.95
CA MET A 116 3.88 -0.55 -4.81
C MET A 116 4.33 0.61 -5.71
N LEU A 117 3.82 0.69 -6.94
CA LEU A 117 4.06 1.85 -7.81
C LEU A 117 3.45 3.13 -7.22
N ALA A 118 2.26 3.04 -6.61
CA ALA A 118 1.64 4.18 -5.93
C ALA A 118 2.45 4.63 -4.69
N HIS A 119 3.02 3.69 -3.92
CA HIS A 119 3.98 4.02 -2.86
C HIS A 119 5.24 4.71 -3.41
N ALA A 120 5.78 4.24 -4.53
CA ALA A 120 6.93 4.90 -5.16
C ALA A 120 6.61 6.36 -5.51
N CYS A 121 5.44 6.62 -6.10
CA CYS A 121 4.96 7.98 -6.37
C CYS A 121 4.87 8.82 -5.09
N LEU A 122 4.32 8.28 -3.99
CA LEU A 122 4.28 8.99 -2.70
C LEU A 122 5.67 9.35 -2.19
N ILE A 123 6.61 8.41 -2.21
CA ILE A 123 7.99 8.63 -1.74
C ILE A 123 8.68 9.71 -2.59
N GLN A 124 8.34 9.80 -3.88
CA GLN A 124 8.85 10.83 -4.79
C GLN A 124 8.11 12.17 -4.69
N GLY A 125 7.05 12.26 -3.88
CA GLY A 125 6.22 13.44 -3.71
C GLY A 125 5.14 13.64 -4.79
N ASP A 126 4.97 12.69 -5.70
CA ASP A 126 3.93 12.71 -6.74
C ASP A 126 2.62 12.12 -6.21
N ARG A 127 1.93 12.94 -5.42
CA ARG A 127 0.67 12.57 -4.75
C ARG A 127 -0.48 12.31 -5.72
N ASP A 128 -0.55 13.09 -6.79
CA ASP A 128 -1.61 12.98 -7.79
C ASP A 128 -1.49 11.67 -8.55
N ALA A 129 -0.27 11.28 -8.94
CA ALA A 129 -0.03 9.98 -9.56
C ALA A 129 -0.39 8.83 -8.60
N ALA A 130 0.03 8.92 -7.33
CA ALA A 130 -0.31 7.90 -6.33
C ALA A 130 -1.83 7.74 -6.17
N ASN A 131 -2.56 8.85 -6.00
CA ASN A 131 -4.02 8.83 -5.86
C ASN A 131 -4.70 8.28 -7.14
N SER A 132 -4.23 8.72 -8.31
CA SER A 132 -4.75 8.26 -9.59
C SER A 132 -4.60 6.75 -9.77
N MET A 133 -3.44 6.19 -9.39
CA MET A 133 -3.21 4.74 -9.45
C MET A 133 -4.19 3.98 -8.55
N ILE A 134 -4.41 4.46 -7.32
CA ILE A 134 -5.34 3.79 -6.40
C ILE A 134 -6.78 3.86 -6.89
N GLU A 135 -7.27 5.04 -7.26
CA GLU A 135 -8.67 5.20 -7.68
C GLU A 135 -8.98 4.42 -8.96
N LYS A 136 -8.05 4.37 -9.92
CA LYS A 136 -8.22 3.58 -11.17
C LYS A 136 -8.38 2.08 -10.93
N HIS A 137 -7.77 1.53 -9.88
CA HIS A 137 -7.72 0.08 -9.64
C HIS A 137 -8.53 -0.36 -8.42
N LYS A 138 -9.21 0.57 -7.74
CA LYS A 138 -10.00 0.32 -6.53
C LYS A 138 -11.03 -0.80 -6.66
N HIS A 139 -11.69 -0.91 -7.82
CA HIS A 139 -12.64 -1.98 -8.07
C HIS A 139 -11.95 -3.36 -8.04
N LEU A 140 -10.86 -3.49 -8.80
CA LEU A 140 -10.05 -4.70 -8.83
C LEU A 140 -9.52 -5.07 -7.44
N PHE A 141 -9.02 -4.09 -6.68
CA PHE A 141 -8.54 -4.34 -5.31
C PHE A 141 -9.64 -4.89 -4.42
N LYS A 142 -10.89 -4.43 -4.58
CA LYS A 142 -12.04 -4.91 -3.81
C LYS A 142 -12.42 -6.35 -4.22
N GLU A 143 -12.40 -6.65 -5.50
CA GLU A 143 -12.64 -8.01 -6.00
C GLU A 143 -11.60 -8.99 -5.45
N LEU A 144 -10.31 -8.65 -5.56
CA LEU A 144 -9.20 -9.42 -4.99
C LEU A 144 -9.33 -9.60 -3.47
N ASP A 145 -9.66 -8.54 -2.74
CA ASP A 145 -9.84 -8.61 -1.28
C ASP A 145 -11.01 -9.51 -0.87
N THR A 146 -12.09 -9.50 -1.65
CA THR A 146 -13.26 -10.38 -1.44
C THR A 146 -12.87 -11.84 -1.68
N GLU A 147 -12.17 -12.12 -2.79
CA GLU A 147 -11.70 -13.48 -3.10
C GLU A 147 -10.74 -14.00 -2.02
N LEU A 148 -9.84 -13.16 -1.51
CA LEU A 148 -8.94 -13.52 -0.41
C LEU A 148 -9.69 -13.82 0.88
N HIS A 149 -10.74 -13.06 1.20
CA HIS A 149 -11.61 -13.34 2.35
C HIS A 149 -12.36 -14.67 2.21
N ASP A 150 -12.87 -14.97 1.02
CA ASP A 150 -13.59 -16.22 0.78
C ASP A 150 -12.66 -17.43 0.86
N LYS A 151 -11.42 -17.29 0.37
CA LYS A 151 -10.36 -18.32 0.44
C LYS A 151 -9.71 -18.44 1.82
N ARG A 152 -9.80 -17.42 2.68
CA ARG A 152 -9.31 -17.43 4.08
C ARG A 152 -9.88 -18.57 4.91
N LYS A 153 -11.04 -19.12 4.53
CA LYS A 153 -11.64 -20.30 5.18
C LYS A 153 -10.84 -21.60 4.97
N ILE A 154 -9.84 -21.59 4.07
CA ILE A 154 -9.08 -22.78 3.64
C ILE A 154 -7.59 -22.63 3.95
N GLU A 155 -7.02 -21.43 3.83
CA GLU A 155 -5.61 -21.15 4.12
C GLU A 155 -5.50 -19.88 4.99
N GLU A 156 -4.95 -20.02 6.21
CA GLU A 156 -4.65 -18.87 7.06
C GLU A 156 -3.64 -17.93 6.38
N ASP A 157 -3.77 -16.63 6.67
CA ASP A 157 -2.80 -15.58 6.37
C ASP A 157 -2.69 -15.05 4.94
N LEU A 158 -3.60 -15.38 4.02
CA LEU A 158 -3.60 -14.77 2.68
C LEU A 158 -4.05 -13.30 2.66
N ILE A 159 -4.77 -12.86 3.69
CA ILE A 159 -5.32 -11.50 3.74
C ILE A 159 -4.23 -10.41 3.83
N GLN A 160 -3.03 -10.77 4.31
CA GLN A 160 -1.88 -9.86 4.34
C GLN A 160 -1.36 -9.48 2.95
N LEU A 161 -1.72 -10.25 1.92
CA LEU A 161 -1.37 -9.98 0.53
C LEU A 161 -2.38 -9.07 -0.15
N SER A 162 -3.43 -8.64 0.56
CA SER A 162 -4.50 -7.84 -0.02
C SER A 162 -4.00 -6.46 -0.44
N PRO A 163 -4.04 -6.12 -1.75
CA PRO A 163 -3.74 -4.76 -2.20
C PRO A 163 -4.78 -3.73 -1.69
N MET A 164 -5.93 -4.19 -1.19
CA MET A 164 -6.89 -3.31 -0.52
C MET A 164 -6.33 -2.73 0.78
N ALA A 165 -5.56 -3.50 1.56
CA ALA A 165 -4.96 -2.98 2.79
C ALA A 165 -3.98 -1.84 2.49
N GLU A 166 -3.12 -2.04 1.50
CA GLU A 166 -2.08 -1.09 1.09
C GLU A 166 -2.69 0.14 0.41
N SER A 167 -3.68 -0.03 -0.46
CA SER A 167 -4.39 1.10 -1.06
C SER A 167 -5.09 1.98 -0.02
N ARG A 168 -5.68 1.37 1.02
CA ARG A 168 -6.25 2.13 2.15
C ARG A 168 -5.20 2.92 2.90
N TYR A 169 -4.01 2.36 3.09
CA TYR A 169 -2.92 3.05 3.77
C TYR A 169 -2.50 4.29 2.98
N ILE A 170 -2.26 4.14 1.67
CA ILE A 170 -1.90 5.24 0.77
C ILE A 170 -2.95 6.37 0.81
N LEU A 171 -4.24 6.02 0.68
CA LEU A 171 -5.32 7.01 0.73
C LEU A 171 -5.36 7.74 2.07
N ALA A 172 -5.17 7.03 3.17
CA ALA A 172 -5.18 7.61 4.51
C ALA A 172 -3.99 8.56 4.73
N VAL A 173 -2.80 8.21 4.24
CA VAL A 173 -1.62 9.09 4.28
C VAL A 173 -1.88 10.36 3.47
N LEU A 174 -2.39 10.24 2.25
CA LEU A 174 -2.73 11.39 1.40
C LEU A 174 -3.73 12.32 2.08
N MET A 175 -4.79 11.76 2.67
CA MET A 175 -5.81 12.52 3.41
C MET A 175 -5.24 13.20 4.66
N GLN A 176 -4.45 12.48 5.46
CA GLN A 176 -3.84 13.01 6.69
C GLN A 176 -2.91 14.18 6.36
N GLU A 177 -2.01 14.01 5.40
CA GLU A 177 -1.02 15.03 5.07
C GLU A 177 -1.65 16.28 4.46
N GLU A 178 -2.70 16.15 3.65
CA GLU A 178 -3.46 17.30 3.14
C GLU A 178 -4.22 18.01 4.26
N ALA A 179 -4.84 17.26 5.19
CA ALA A 179 -5.48 17.85 6.36
C ALA A 179 -4.49 18.63 7.22
N GLU A 180 -3.31 18.06 7.48
CA GLU A 180 -2.26 18.75 8.24
C GLU A 180 -1.74 20.00 7.52
N LYS A 181 -1.65 19.97 6.18
CA LYS A 181 -1.31 21.15 5.39
C LYS A 181 -2.35 22.25 5.55
N LEU A 182 -3.64 21.93 5.40
CA LEU A 182 -4.74 22.87 5.60
C LEU A 182 -4.72 23.48 7.02
N LEU A 183 -4.50 22.65 8.05
CA LEU A 183 -4.38 23.11 9.44
C LEU A 183 -3.19 24.05 9.65
N ARG A 184 -1.99 23.68 9.16
CA ARG A 184 -0.79 24.53 9.27
C ARG A 184 -0.97 25.88 8.57
N GLU A 185 -1.66 25.88 7.43
CA GLU A 185 -1.94 27.10 6.68
C GLU A 185 -3.16 27.87 7.22
N SER A 186 -3.83 27.35 8.27
CA SER A 186 -5.11 27.87 8.80
C SER A 186 -6.17 28.07 7.70
N LYS A 187 -6.16 27.18 6.70
CA LYS A 187 -7.08 27.19 5.57
C LYS A 187 -8.10 26.07 5.73
N ASP A 188 -9.36 26.40 5.48
CA ASP A 188 -10.46 25.43 5.34
C ASP A 188 -10.44 24.33 6.42
N LEU A 189 -10.60 24.75 7.68
CA LEU A 189 -10.53 23.87 8.85
C LEU A 189 -11.58 22.75 8.81
N GLU A 190 -12.76 23.03 8.24
CA GLU A 190 -13.79 22.02 8.04
C GLU A 190 -13.33 20.98 7.02
N LYS A 191 -12.71 21.38 5.91
CA LYS A 191 -12.16 20.40 4.96
C LYS A 191 -11.07 19.53 5.59
N ALA A 192 -10.19 20.13 6.40
CA ALA A 192 -9.19 19.36 7.14
C ALA A 192 -9.85 18.31 8.05
N LYS A 193 -10.88 18.69 8.79
CA LYS A 193 -11.66 17.78 9.63
C LYS A 193 -12.33 16.67 8.82
N GLU A 194 -12.97 17.00 7.70
CA GLU A 194 -13.59 16.03 6.80
C GLU A 194 -12.59 14.99 6.26
N LEU A 195 -11.37 15.41 5.92
CA LEU A 195 -10.32 14.48 5.47
C LEU A 195 -9.92 13.49 6.58
N LEU A 196 -9.89 13.95 7.84
CA LEU A 196 -9.49 13.13 8.98
C LEU A 196 -10.58 12.12 9.41
N ILE A 197 -11.83 12.57 9.55
CA ILE A 197 -12.93 11.76 10.12
C ILE A 197 -14.07 11.45 9.15
N GLY A 198 -13.98 11.91 7.91
CA GLY A 198 -15.03 11.77 6.91
C GLY A 198 -16.08 12.87 6.98
N GLN A 199 -16.76 13.08 5.86
CA GLN A 199 -17.85 14.03 5.70
C GLN A 199 -19.17 13.38 6.13
N GLU A 200 -20.04 14.15 6.79
CA GLU A 200 -21.41 13.73 7.03
C GLU A 200 -22.23 13.72 5.73
N THR A 201 -22.86 12.60 5.46
CA THR A 201 -23.78 12.42 4.35
C THR A 201 -25.20 12.85 4.77
N PRO A 202 -26.09 13.19 3.83
CA PRO A 202 -27.47 13.58 4.13
C PRO A 202 -28.27 12.55 4.95
N VAL A 203 -27.84 11.29 4.95
CA VAL A 203 -28.47 10.19 5.70
C VAL A 203 -27.84 9.97 7.10
N GLY A 204 -27.07 10.94 7.61
CA GLY A 204 -26.45 10.88 8.93
C GLY A 204 -25.29 9.88 9.07
N LYS A 205 -24.83 9.28 7.96
CA LYS A 205 -23.62 8.43 7.93
C LYS A 205 -22.41 9.27 7.58
N ARG A 206 -21.20 8.88 8.00
CA ARG A 206 -19.95 9.51 7.55
C ARG A 206 -19.31 8.75 6.40
N THR A 207 -18.70 9.48 5.46
CA THR A 207 -17.74 8.89 4.53
C THR A 207 -16.51 8.40 5.29
N THR A 208 -15.64 7.60 4.64
CA THR A 208 -14.43 7.12 5.31
C THR A 208 -13.35 8.21 5.27
N GLY A 209 -12.97 8.74 6.43
CA GLY A 209 -11.78 9.60 6.58
C GLY A 209 -10.52 8.79 6.88
N ALA A 210 -9.36 9.47 6.91
CA ALA A 210 -8.05 8.89 7.17
C ALA A 210 -8.02 8.00 8.43
N LEU A 211 -8.65 8.46 9.53
CA LEU A 211 -8.68 7.72 10.80
C LEU A 211 -9.31 6.33 10.64
N GLN A 212 -10.45 6.25 9.96
CA GLN A 212 -11.16 4.98 9.77
C GLN A 212 -10.41 4.05 8.83
N HIS A 213 -9.71 4.59 7.82
CA HIS A 213 -8.82 3.80 6.98
C HIS A 213 -7.69 3.17 7.80
N PHE A 214 -6.97 3.96 8.60
CA PHE A 214 -5.89 3.46 9.44
C PHE A 214 -6.35 2.42 10.48
N VAL A 215 -7.48 2.66 11.15
CA VAL A 215 -8.02 1.68 12.11
C VAL A 215 -8.44 0.39 11.42
N ASN A 216 -9.04 0.45 10.23
CA ASN A 216 -9.39 -0.75 9.47
C ASN A 216 -8.14 -1.58 9.13
N ILE A 217 -7.02 -0.93 8.76
CA ILE A 217 -5.77 -1.63 8.47
C ILE A 217 -5.23 -2.30 9.74
N ASN A 218 -5.10 -1.53 10.82
CA ASN A 218 -4.56 -2.03 12.08
C ASN A 218 -5.38 -3.20 12.66
N VAL A 219 -6.72 -3.16 12.54
CA VAL A 219 -7.61 -4.19 13.12
C VAL A 219 -7.84 -5.37 12.17
N ARG A 220 -8.15 -5.11 10.89
CA ARG A 220 -8.59 -6.16 9.95
C ARG A 220 -7.42 -6.78 9.20
N TYR A 221 -6.31 -6.07 9.10
CA TYR A 221 -5.10 -6.48 8.39
C TYR A 221 -3.89 -6.45 9.33
N ALA A 222 -4.09 -6.84 10.60
CA ALA A 222 -3.10 -6.70 11.68
C ALA A 222 -1.72 -7.33 11.41
N LYS A 223 -1.62 -8.28 10.48
CA LYS A 223 -0.38 -8.97 10.10
C LYS A 223 0.34 -8.33 8.90
N CYS A 224 -0.23 -7.30 8.26
CA CYS A 224 0.46 -6.60 7.18
C CYS A 224 1.50 -5.62 7.76
N PRO A 225 2.57 -5.26 7.01
CA PRO A 225 3.63 -4.37 7.51
C PRO A 225 3.13 -3.00 7.92
N TRP A 226 2.06 -2.55 7.27
CA TRP A 226 1.48 -1.23 7.44
C TRP A 226 0.58 -1.14 8.68
N ALA A 227 0.28 -2.26 9.35
CA ALA A 227 -0.64 -2.30 10.48
C ALA A 227 -0.12 -1.51 11.69
N GLU A 228 1.16 -1.65 12.04
CA GLU A 228 1.74 -0.94 13.19
C GLU A 228 1.76 0.57 12.95
N ASP A 229 2.27 1.00 11.81
CA ASP A 229 2.31 2.43 11.45
C ASP A 229 0.90 3.03 11.33
N SER A 230 -0.06 2.27 10.78
CA SER A 230 -1.47 2.68 10.77
C SER A 230 -2.01 2.92 12.17
N GLY A 231 -1.67 2.08 13.15
CA GLY A 231 -2.03 2.30 14.55
C GLY A 231 -1.47 3.62 15.08
N LYS A 232 -0.18 3.87 14.87
CA LYS A 232 0.50 5.12 15.28
C LYS A 232 -0.14 6.35 14.63
N ARG A 233 -0.42 6.30 13.33
CA ARG A 233 -1.07 7.39 12.59
C ARG A 233 -2.51 7.62 13.02
N ALA A 234 -3.26 6.57 13.34
CA ALA A 234 -4.60 6.72 13.90
C ALA A 234 -4.57 7.49 15.23
N ASP A 235 -3.59 7.23 16.09
CA ASP A 235 -3.43 7.96 17.35
C ASP A 235 -2.94 9.41 17.13
N GLN A 236 -2.06 9.64 16.16
CA GLN A 236 -1.68 10.99 15.73
C GLN A 236 -2.91 11.79 15.28
N ILE A 237 -3.81 11.20 14.48
CA ILE A 237 -5.03 11.87 14.03
C ILE A 237 -5.94 12.20 15.21
N LYS A 238 -6.13 11.29 16.18
CA LYS A 238 -6.93 11.59 17.39
C LYS A 238 -6.36 12.78 18.16
N LYS A 239 -5.03 12.86 18.27
CA LYS A 239 -4.33 14.00 18.88
C LYS A 239 -4.56 15.29 18.08
N ILE A 240 -4.38 15.26 16.75
CA ILE A 240 -4.65 16.41 15.87
C ILE A 240 -6.10 16.91 16.06
N LEU A 241 -7.06 15.98 16.12
CA LEU A 241 -8.47 16.32 16.28
C LEU A 241 -8.73 16.98 17.64
N THR A 242 -8.14 16.45 18.70
CA THR A 242 -8.27 17.01 20.06
C THR A 242 -7.64 18.40 20.15
N ASP A 243 -6.44 18.57 19.61
CA ASP A 243 -5.67 19.81 19.67
C ASP A 243 -6.32 20.95 18.87
N ASN A 244 -6.97 20.64 17.74
CA ASN A 244 -7.51 21.65 16.81
C ASN A 244 -9.03 21.85 16.91
N PHE A 245 -9.78 20.82 17.34
CA PHE A 245 -11.25 20.84 17.34
C PHE A 245 -11.88 20.45 18.69
N GLY A 246 -11.06 20.18 19.71
CA GLY A 246 -11.52 19.74 21.04
C GLY A 246 -11.85 18.25 21.12
N ALA A 247 -12.32 17.81 22.29
CA ALA A 247 -12.64 16.41 22.52
C ALA A 247 -13.81 15.95 21.63
N MET A 248 -13.54 15.04 20.69
CA MET A 248 -14.54 14.48 19.79
C MET A 248 -14.89 13.05 20.20
N GLN A 249 -16.18 12.74 20.37
CA GLN A 249 -16.65 11.35 20.47
C GLN A 249 -16.69 10.72 19.07
N ILE A 250 -15.59 10.10 18.66
CA ILE A 250 -15.49 9.46 17.34
C ILE A 250 -15.78 7.97 17.51
N GLN A 251 -16.95 7.53 17.04
CA GLN A 251 -17.26 6.11 16.93
C GLN A 251 -16.58 5.54 15.68
N VAL A 252 -15.37 5.01 15.85
CA VAL A 252 -14.70 4.23 14.81
C VAL A 252 -15.29 2.82 14.81
N LYS A 253 -15.86 2.40 13.68
CA LYS A 253 -16.39 1.04 13.55
C LYS A 253 -15.21 0.07 13.38
N LYS A 254 -15.10 -0.91 14.27
CA LYS A 254 -14.15 -2.02 14.15
C LYS A 254 -14.65 -3.01 13.09
#